data_AF-A0A453F445-F1
#
_entry.id   AF-A0A453F445-F1
#
_cell.length_a   1.000
_cell.length_b   1.000
_cell.length_c   1.000
_cell.angle_alpha   90.00
_cell.angle_beta   90.00
_cell.angle_gamma   90.00
#
_symmetry.space_group_name_H-M   'P 1'
#
loop_
_entity.id
_entity.type
_entity.pdbx_description
1 polymer ?
#
loop_
_entity_poly.entity_id
_entity_poly.type
_entity_poly.pdbx_seq_one_letter_code
_entity_poly.pdbx_strand_id
1 'polypeptide(L)' 'SKQDDMFSIGNCVAALEPMEDLSVSEKAKALRIFKCPMNREMFINTKDSNLRLYWLKEDISEM' A
#
# COMPACT_ATOMS: atom_id res chain seq x y z
N SER A 1 -12.10 -13.43 9.02
CA SER A 1 -13.37 -12.66 8.98
C SER A 1 -13.48 -11.97 7.61
N LYS A 2 -14.65 -11.40 7.22
CA LYS A 2 -14.74 -10.64 5.95
C LYS A 2 -13.81 -9.41 5.91
N GLN A 3 -13.40 -8.88 7.06
CA GLN A 3 -12.44 -7.77 7.17
C GLN A 3 -10.99 -8.22 6.91
N ASP A 4 -10.61 -9.43 7.35
CA ASP A 4 -9.25 -9.95 7.11
C ASP A 4 -8.97 -10.16 5.62
N ASP A 5 -10.02 -10.48 4.85
CA ASP A 5 -9.94 -10.64 3.40
C ASP A 5 -9.78 -9.29 2.69
N MET A 6 -10.49 -8.25 3.18
CA MET A 6 -10.43 -6.89 2.63
C MET A 6 -9.00 -6.33 2.68
N PHE A 7 -8.30 -6.53 3.80
CA PHE A 7 -6.92 -6.05 4.00
C PHE A 7 -5.86 -7.12 3.68
N SER A 8 -6.19 -8.08 2.81
CA SER A 8 -5.21 -9.08 2.37
C SER A 8 -4.06 -8.42 1.61
N ILE A 9 -2.88 -9.07 1.63
CA ILE A 9 -1.74 -8.64 0.81
C ILE A 9 -2.15 -8.61 -0.67
N GLY A 10 -2.95 -9.59 -1.13
CA GLY A 10 -3.43 -9.64 -2.51
C GLY A 10 -4.21 -8.38 -2.92
N ASN A 11 -5.13 -7.91 -2.07
CA ASN A 11 -5.86 -6.67 -2.34
C ASN A 11 -4.96 -5.43 -2.31
N CYS A 12 -3.95 -5.40 -1.44
CA CYS A 12 -2.98 -4.31 -1.42
C CYS A 12 -2.12 -4.29 -2.70
N VAL A 13 -1.68 -5.46 -3.17
CA VAL A 13 -0.94 -5.61 -4.44
C VAL A 13 -1.81 -5.15 -5.62
N ALA A 14 -3.05 -5.63 -5.71
CA ALA A 14 -3.97 -5.25 -6.78
C ALA A 14 -4.28 -3.74 -6.81
N ALA A 15 -4.29 -3.08 -5.66
CA ALA A 15 -4.44 -1.63 -5.57
C ALA A 15 -3.14 -0.85 -5.83
N LEU A 16 -1.98 -1.45 -5.62
CA LEU A 16 -0.65 -0.85 -5.86
C LEU A 16 -0.23 -0.90 -7.33
N GLU A 17 -0.47 -2.02 -8.02
CA GLU A 17 -0.02 -2.24 -9.40
C GLU A 17 -0.44 -1.12 -10.37
N PRO A 18 -1.68 -0.60 -10.33
CA PRO A 18 -2.12 0.49 -11.22
C PRO A 18 -1.58 1.87 -10.89
N MET A 19 -0.85 2.06 -9.77
CA MET A 19 -0.32 3.38 -9.39
C MET A 19 0.85 3.76 -10.32
N GLU A 20 0.61 4.62 -11.31
CA GLU A 20 1.62 5.03 -12.30
C GLU A 20 2.68 5.99 -11.74
N ASP A 21 2.35 6.73 -10.67
CA ASP A 21 3.25 7.69 -9.99
C ASP A 21 4.37 7.04 -9.15
N LEU A 22 4.47 5.70 -9.18
CA LEU A 22 5.48 4.91 -8.49
C LEU A 22 6.30 4.11 -9.50
N SER A 23 7.62 4.21 -9.38
CA SER A 23 8.55 3.36 -10.09
C SER A 23 8.44 1.90 -9.67
N VAL A 24 8.96 0.99 -10.49
CA VAL A 24 9.05 -0.44 -10.16
C VAL A 24 9.80 -0.68 -8.84
N SER A 25 10.86 0.11 -8.59
CA SER A 25 11.64 0.06 -7.34
C SER A 25 10.80 0.45 -6.13
N GLU A 26 10.04 1.54 -6.22
CA GLU A 26 9.14 1.98 -5.15
C GLU A 26 8.02 0.95 -4.91
N LYS A 27 7.41 0.39 -5.95
CA LYS A 27 6.42 -0.70 -5.81
C LYS A 27 7.02 -1.90 -5.08
N ALA A 28 8.25 -2.30 -5.42
CA ALA A 28 8.93 -3.40 -4.73
C ALA A 28 9.21 -3.11 -3.24
N LYS A 29 9.52 -1.85 -2.89
CA LYS A 29 9.65 -1.42 -1.49
C LYS A 29 8.29 -1.43 -0.77
N ALA A 30 7.23 -0.97 -1.42
CA ALA A 30 5.87 -1.00 -0.86
C ALA A 30 5.38 -2.41 -0.48
N LEU A 31 5.77 -3.44 -1.25
CA LEU A 31 5.46 -4.83 -0.90
C LEU A 31 6.02 -5.23 0.47
N ARG A 32 7.10 -4.61 0.94
CA ARG A 32 7.67 -4.84 2.28
C ARG A 32 6.81 -4.21 3.38
N ILE A 33 6.23 -3.03 3.11
CA ILE A 33 5.33 -2.31 4.01
C ILE A 33 4.07 -3.16 4.31
N PHE A 34 3.54 -3.86 3.30
CA PHE A 34 2.34 -4.70 3.44
C PHE A 34 2.52 -5.96 4.31
N LYS A 35 3.73 -6.25 4.80
CA LYS A 35 3.93 -7.29 5.83
C LYS A 35 3.24 -6.93 7.15
N CYS A 36 3.08 -5.63 7.43
CA CYS A 36 2.37 -5.15 8.61
C CYS A 36 0.84 -5.12 8.35
N PRO A 37 0.01 -5.80 9.17
CA PRO A 37 -1.44 -5.73 9.06
C PRO A 37 -2.02 -4.30 9.16
N MET A 38 -1.49 -3.47 10.07
CA MET A 38 -1.95 -2.10 10.24
C MET A 38 -1.69 -1.25 8.99
N ASN A 39 -0.52 -1.44 8.35
CA ASN A 39 -0.19 -0.69 7.13
C ASN A 39 -1.10 -1.09 5.95
N ARG A 40 -1.52 -2.37 5.88
CA ARG A 40 -2.50 -2.84 4.89
C ARG A 40 -3.85 -2.17 5.10
N GLU A 41 -4.30 -2.07 6.34
CA GLU A 41 -5.54 -1.39 6.69
C GLU A 41 -5.48 0.10 6.33
N MET A 42 -4.40 0.80 6.71
CA MET A 42 -4.19 2.21 6.36
C MET A 42 -4.21 2.43 4.84
N PHE A 43 -3.51 1.58 4.08
CA PHE A 43 -3.44 1.69 2.62
C PHE A 43 -4.81 1.49 1.94
N ILE A 44 -5.56 0.47 2.33
CA ILE A 44 -6.86 0.15 1.73
C ILE A 44 -7.95 1.13 2.16
N ASN A 45 -7.93 1.61 3.40
CA ASN A 45 -8.95 2.52 3.93
C ASN A 45 -8.72 3.99 3.54
N THR A 46 -7.50 4.40 3.23
CA THR A 46 -7.22 5.76 2.74
C THR A 46 -7.79 5.91 1.32
N LYS A 47 -8.94 6.57 1.19
CA LYS A 47 -9.66 6.72 -0.09
C LYS A 47 -9.15 7.88 -0.94
N ASP A 48 -8.53 8.88 -0.31
CA ASP A 48 -7.85 9.95 -1.02
C ASP A 48 -6.56 9.39 -1.66
N SER A 49 -6.52 9.38 -2.99
CA SER A 49 -5.40 8.81 -3.75
C SER A 49 -4.09 9.56 -3.53
N ASN A 50 -4.14 10.89 -3.35
CA ASN A 50 -2.96 11.73 -3.14
C ASN A 50 -2.40 11.51 -1.74
N LEU A 51 -3.27 11.47 -0.73
CA LEU A 51 -2.86 11.17 0.65
C LEU A 51 -2.25 9.77 0.75
N ARG A 52 -2.89 8.78 0.12
CA ARG A 52 -2.39 7.40 0.08
C ARG A 52 -1.02 7.31 -0.61
N LEU A 53 -0.84 8.00 -1.74
CA LEU A 53 0.42 8.05 -2.47
C LEU A 53 1.52 8.74 -1.65
N TYR A 54 1.20 9.88 -1.03
CA TYR A 54 2.13 10.63 -0.17
C TYR A 54 2.62 9.76 0.98
N TRP A 55 1.71 9.16 1.74
CA TRP A 55 2.05 8.26 2.84
C TRP A 55 2.96 7.11 2.37
N LEU A 56 2.64 6.47 1.23
CA LEU A 56 3.46 5.38 0.71
C LEU A 56 4.88 5.84 0.40
N LYS A 57 5.05 7.03 -0.19
CA LYS A 57 6.37 7.60 -0.53
C LYS A 57 7.20 7.93 0.71
N GLU A 58 6.58 8.51 1.74
CA GLU A 58 7.25 8.77 3.02
C GLU A 58 7.73 7.47 3.65
N ASP A 59 6.84 6.48 3.83
CA ASP A 59 7.19 5.19 4.43
C ASP A 59 8.28 4.46 3.62
N ILE A 60 8.25 4.52 2.29
CA ILE A 60 9.26 3.94 1.39
C ILE A 60 10.63 4.63 1.56
N SER A 61 10.63 5.93 1.85
CA SER A 61 11.86 6.73 2.02
C SER A 61 12.55 6.47 3.36
N GLU A 62 11.79 6.08 4.38
CA GLU A 62 12.29 5.71 5.71
C GLU A 62 12.83 4.26 5.79
N MET A 63 12.70 3.46 4.72
CA MET A 63 13.22 2.08 4.62
C MET A 63 14.67 1.99 4.13
#